data_AF-A0A3M1XUQ3-F1
#
_entry.id   AF-A0A3M1XUQ3-F1
#
_cell.length_a   1.000
_cell.length_b   1.000
_cell.length_c   1.000
_cell.angle_alpha   90.00
_cell.angle_beta   90.00
_cell.angle_gamma   90.00
#
_symmetry.space_group_name_H-M   'P 1'
#
loop_
_entity.id
_entity.type
_entity.pdbx_description
1 polymer ?
#
loop_
_entity_poly.entity_id
_entity_poly.type
_entity_poly.pdbx_seq_one_letter_code
_entity_poly.pdbx_strand_id
1 'polypeptide(L)' 'MLLGRFLYRGRIARAVVEEQSVRFLSGPYKGKSTSLTDVKILTPCKPSKIVCVGLNYRDHAEELGMPIPEEPILFLK' A
#
# COMPACT_ATOMS: atom_id res chain seq x y z
N MET A 1 -2.80 -12.22 3.45
CA MET A 1 -1.46 -12.10 2.81
C MET A 1 -1.15 -10.62 2.61
N LEU A 2 -0.05 -10.11 3.19
CA LEU A 2 0.36 -8.71 3.04
C LEU A 2 1.61 -8.64 2.14
N LEU A 3 1.51 -8.00 0.98
CA LEU A 3 2.59 -7.86 0.02
C LEU A 3 3.14 -6.43 0.06
N GLY A 4 4.46 -6.28 0.15
CA GLY A 4 5.09 -4.96 0.22
C GLY A 4 6.41 -4.86 -0.54
N ARG A 5 6.96 -3.65 -0.54
CA ARG A 5 8.33 -3.35 -0.98
C ARG A 5 9.15 -2.97 0.24
N PHE A 6 10.34 -3.54 0.35
CA PHE A 6 11.20 -3.37 1.50
C PHE A 6 12.62 -3.08 1.03
N LEU A 7 13.29 -2.15 1.72
CA LEU A 7 14.72 -1.93 1.56
C LEU A 7 15.45 -2.78 2.59
N TYR A 8 16.29 -3.69 2.12
CA TYR A 8 17.11 -4.57 2.93
C TYR A 8 18.55 -4.56 2.41
N ARG A 9 19.51 -4.24 3.30
CA ARG A 9 20.95 -4.19 2.96
C ARG A 9 21.25 -3.43 1.66
N GLY A 10 20.62 -2.26 1.49
CA GLY A 10 20.81 -1.39 0.33
C GLY A 10 20.06 -1.81 -0.95
N ARG A 11 19.26 -2.88 -0.93
CA ARG A 11 18.49 -3.34 -2.11
C ARG A 11 17.00 -3.33 -1.83
N ILE A 12 16.22 -2.87 -2.80
CA ILE A 12 14.75 -2.93 -2.76
C ILE A 12 14.29 -4.29 -3.28
N ALA A 13 13.47 -5.00 -2.50
CA ALA A 13 12.86 -6.26 -2.89
C ALA A 13 11.37 -6.29 -2.56
N ARG A 14 10.61 -7.13 -3.27
CA ARG A 14 9.23 -7.43 -2.91
C ARG A 14 9.23 -8.59 -1.91
N ALA A 15 8.42 -8.50 -0.88
CA ALA A 15 8.30 -9.55 0.13
C ALA A 15 6.85 -9.66 0.62
N VAL A 16 6.51 -10.84 1.13
CA VAL A 16 5.27 -11.05 1.90
C VAL A 16 5.57 -10.93 3.38
N VAL A 17 4.70 -10.27 4.13
CA VAL A 17 4.78 -10.23 5.60
C VAL A 17 4.20 -11.52 6.16
N GLU A 18 4.96 -12.18 7.01
CA GLU A 18 4.62 -13.39 7.75
C GLU A 18 4.85 -13.10 9.23
N GLU A 19 3.76 -12.80 9.95
CA GLU A 19 3.78 -12.38 11.35
C GLU A 19 4.75 -11.21 11.60
N GLN A 20 5.89 -11.47 12.24
CA GLN A 20 6.94 -10.50 12.57
C GLN A 20 8.11 -10.52 11.59
N SER A 21 7.97 -11.20 10.46
CA SER A 21 9.03 -11.37 9.46
C SER A 21 8.55 -10.99 8.05
N VAL A 22 9.51 -10.85 7.15
CA VAL A 22 9.24 -10.73 5.72
C VAL A 22 9.95 -11.84 4.97
N ARG A 23 9.23 -12.53 4.08
CA ARG A 23 9.80 -13.51 3.15
C ARG A 23 9.94 -12.89 1.76
N PHE A 24 11.16 -12.80 1.27
CA PHE A 24 11.44 -12.15 -0.01
C PHE A 24 10.96 -12.98 -1.20
N LEU A 25 10.30 -12.33 -2.16
CA LEU A 25 9.73 -12.96 -3.36
C LEU A 25 10.58 -12.72 -4.61
N SER A 26 11.51 -11.76 -4.57
CA SER A 26 12.34 -11.38 -5.72
C SER A 26 13.76 -10.95 -5.32
N GLY A 27 14.64 -10.87 -6.30
CA GLY A 27 16.02 -10.43 -6.11
C GLY A 27 16.91 -11.47 -5.43
N PRO A 28 18.09 -11.04 -4.93
CA PRO A 28 19.12 -11.95 -4.39
C PRO A 28 18.72 -12.65 -3.08
N TYR A 29 17.65 -12.19 -2.44
CA TYR A 29 17.17 -12.72 -1.17
C TYR A 29 15.94 -13.60 -1.32
N LYS A 30 15.47 -13.87 -2.56
CA LYS A 30 14.26 -14.67 -2.82
C LYS A 30 14.28 -15.98 -2.02
N GLY A 31 13.17 -16.25 -1.33
CA GLY A 31 12.99 -17.42 -0.46
C GLY A 31 13.56 -17.28 0.95
N LYS A 32 14.40 -16.28 1.22
CA LYS A 32 14.89 -15.98 2.57
C LYS A 32 13.86 -15.15 3.34
N SER A 33 13.90 -15.28 4.67
CA SER A 33 13.14 -14.45 5.59
C SER A 33 14.06 -13.67 6.52
N THR A 34 13.61 -12.51 6.98
CA THR A 34 14.30 -11.66 7.98
C THR A 34 13.24 -10.98 8.85
N SER A 35 13.64 -10.48 10.03
CA SER A 35 12.71 -9.75 10.91
C SER A 35 12.18 -8.48 10.22
N LEU A 36 10.93 -8.10 10.51
CA LEU A 36 10.36 -6.81 10.10
C LEU A 36 11.19 -5.63 10.61
N THR A 37 11.90 -5.78 11.73
CA THR A 37 12.78 -4.75 12.30
C THR A 37 14.06 -4.54 11.50
N ASP A 38 14.46 -5.52 10.69
CA ASP A 38 15.73 -5.47 9.92
C ASP A 38 15.55 -4.83 8.53
N VAL A 39 14.31 -4.51 8.16
CA VAL A 39 13.97 -3.94 6.86
C VAL A 39 13.36 -2.55 7.03
N LYS A 40 13.60 -1.68 6.06
CA LYS A 40 12.84 -0.44 5.94
C LYS A 40 11.63 -0.68 5.05
N ILE A 41 10.43 -0.49 5.59
CA ILE A 41 9.17 -0.56 4.86
C ILE A 41 9.10 0.63 3.89
N LEU A 42 8.76 0.37 2.62
CA LEU A 42 8.56 1.39 1.59
C LEU A 42 7.10 1.41 1.14
N THR A 43 6.76 2.36 0.26
CA THR A 43 5.47 2.31 -0.45
C THR A 43 5.32 0.97 -1.20
N PRO A 44 4.15 0.31 -1.11
CA PRO A 44 3.97 -1.06 -1.60
C PRO A 44 4.11 -1.17 -3.12
N CYS A 45 3.93 -0.07 -3.85
CA CYS A 45 4.07 -0.01 -5.30
C CYS A 45 4.66 1.33 -5.77
N LYS A 46 4.95 1.41 -7.08
CA LYS A 46 5.28 2.64 -7.80
C LYS A 46 4.24 2.81 -8.92
N PRO A 47 3.07 3.39 -8.63
CA PRO A 47 2.03 3.55 -9.63
C PRO A 47 2.46 4.59 -10.68
N SER A 48 2.00 4.45 -11.93
CA SER A 48 2.14 5.48 -12.96
C SER A 48 1.06 6.57 -12.84
N LYS A 49 -0.03 6.29 -12.13
CA LYS A 49 -1.15 7.20 -11.87
C LYS A 49 -1.81 6.86 -10.53
N ILE A 50 -2.25 7.87 -9.80
CA ILE A 50 -3.04 7.72 -8.58
C ILE A 50 -4.40 8.40 -8.83
N VAL A 51 -5.44 7.58 -9.02
CA VAL A 51 -6.83 8.05 -9.20
C VAL A 51 -7.52 7.97 -7.85
N CYS A 52 -8.07 9.08 -7.40
CA CYS A 52 -8.74 9.21 -6.10
C CYS A 52 -10.24 9.42 -6.30
N VAL A 53 -11.02 9.02 -5.29
CA VAL A 53 -12.47 9.21 -5.23
C VAL A 53 -12.78 10.20 -4.11
N GLY A 54 -13.48 11.28 -4.43
CA GLY A 54 -14.02 12.25 -3.47
C GLY A 54 -15.36 11.78 -2.90
N LEU A 55 -15.74 12.32 -1.73
CA LEU A 55 -17.03 12.09 -1.05
C LEU A 55 -17.60 10.67 -1.21
N ASN A 56 -16.92 9.66 -0.64
CA ASN A 56 -17.24 8.24 -0.83
C ASN A 56 -17.74 7.54 0.46
N TYR A 57 -18.20 8.31 1.44
CA TYR A 57 -18.79 7.82 2.68
C TYR A 57 -20.15 8.51 2.89
N ARG A 58 -21.23 7.72 2.94
CA ARG A 58 -22.61 8.22 3.03
C ARG A 58 -22.83 9.03 4.30
N ASP A 59 -22.50 8.45 5.45
CA ASP A 59 -22.70 9.08 6.77
C ASP A 59 -21.97 10.43 6.85
N HIS A 60 -20.77 10.52 6.25
CA HIS A 60 -20.01 11.76 6.21
C HIS A 60 -20.64 12.83 5.29
N ALA A 61 -21.26 12.41 4.18
CA ALA A 61 -22.01 13.33 3.32
C ALA A 61 -23.24 13.88 4.05
N GLU A 62 -23.97 13.02 4.76
CA GLU A 62 -25.14 13.40 5.55
C GLU A 62 -24.76 14.33 6.73
N GLU A 63 -23.69 14.02 7.46
CA GLU A 63 -23.16 14.85 8.56
C GLU A 63 -22.85 16.28 8.12
N LEU A 64 -22.29 16.44 6.92
CA LEU A 64 -21.92 17.74 6.36
C LEU A 64 -23.05 18.42 5.58
N GLY A 65 -24.24 17.81 5.51
CA GLY A 65 -25.36 18.31 4.70
C GLY A 65 -25.06 18.38 3.20
N MET A 66 -24.12 17.55 2.73
CA MET A 66 -23.73 17.49 1.33
C MET A 66 -24.67 16.55 0.57
N PRO A 67 -25.11 16.90 -0.66
CA PRO A 67 -25.87 15.97 -1.48
C PRO A 67 -25.02 14.74 -1.82
N ILE A 68 -25.65 13.57 -1.77
CA ILE A 68 -24.99 12.31 -2.14
C ILE A 68 -24.75 12.33 -3.66
N PRO A 69 -23.51 12.19 -4.14
CA PRO A 69 -23.22 12.20 -5.56
C PRO A 69 -23.92 11.04 -6.29
N GLU A 70 -24.52 11.31 -7.45
CA GLU A 70 -25.05 10.26 -8.34
C GLU A 70 -23.94 9.54 -9.11
N GLU A 71 -22.79 10.18 -9.28
CA GLU A 71 -21.60 9.65 -9.95
C GLU A 71 -20.33 9.83 -9.10
N PRO A 72 -19.32 8.94 -9.21
CA PRO A 72 -18.06 9.09 -8.48
C PRO A 72 -17.28 10.34 -8.87
N ILE A 73 -16.90 11.14 -7.88
CA ILE A 73 -16.05 12.32 -8.09
C ILE A 73 -14.59 11.86 -8.20
N LEU A 74 -14.04 11.82 -9.41
CA LEU A 74 -12.66 11.36 -9.66
C LEU A 74 -11.67 12.53 -9.78
N PHE A 75 -10.48 12.36 -9.21
CA PHE A 75 -9.36 13.29 -9.38
C PHE A 75 -8.01 12.57 -9.40
N LEU A 76 -6.98 13.24 -9.94
CA LEU A 76 -5.60 12.74 -9.97
C LEU A 76 -4.77 13.40 -8.88
N LYS A 77 -3.85 12.63 -8.28
CA LYS A 77 -2.85 13.11 -7.31
C LYS A 77 -1.45 13.07 -7.89
#